data_AF-A0A7C3UI47-F1
#
_entry.id   AF-A0A7C3UI47-F1
#
_cell.length_a   1.000
_cell.length_b   1.000
_cell.length_c   1.000
_cell.angle_alpha   90.00
_cell.angle_beta   90.00
_cell.angle_gamma   90.00
#
_symmetry.space_group_name_H-M   'P 1'
#
loop_
_entity.id
_entity.type
_entity.pdbx_description
1 polymer ?
#
loop_
_entity_poly.entity_id
_entity_poly.type
_entity_poly.pdbx_seq_one_letter_code
_entity_poly.pdbx_strand_id
1 'polypeptide(L)'
;MARLNTGFVIVGAYADKVRRTLFAQLKDKIKSKEIDSKMVAKAAGDLNKLLYEIFVNRLNLDKGDVVRVVVDYDIKDGDVVWNLDSLEVEVFKRIPEEEYTKIIKESVKRIEELEEVEEVRMRIERVGETDLGDIVYEIRIGDEKIGSLVLTPLDGEGIVRGALVKPNPVVIEKVRISMENLEEELLRVVEEKGKVVEEEKAKCIIEDIEKMGG
;
A
#
# COMPACT_ATOMS: atom_id res chain seq x y z
N MET A 1 -6.48 10.37 37.04
CA MET A 1 -7.34 9.79 36.00
C MET A 1 -6.51 9.42 34.79
N ALA A 2 -6.51 8.15 34.45
CA ALA A 2 -5.86 7.59 33.26
C ALA A 2 -6.94 7.01 32.32
N ARG A 3 -6.61 6.88 31.03
CA ARG A 3 -7.53 6.41 30.01
C ARG A 3 -7.06 5.10 29.42
N LEU A 4 -7.88 4.06 29.49
CA LEU A 4 -7.69 2.84 28.71
C LEU A 4 -8.30 3.05 27.32
N ASN A 5 -7.53 2.77 26.27
CA ASN A 5 -8.01 2.77 24.89
C ASN A 5 -7.47 1.53 24.19
N THR A 6 -8.36 0.67 23.68
CA THR A 6 -7.94 -0.57 22.99
C THR A 6 -7.42 -0.31 21.58
N GLY A 7 -7.72 0.85 20.98
CA GLY A 7 -7.72 1.00 19.53
C GLY A 7 -8.71 0.03 18.87
N PHE A 8 -8.62 -0.12 17.55
CA PHE A 8 -9.41 -1.13 16.84
C PHE A 8 -8.90 -2.53 17.15
N VAL A 9 -9.80 -3.40 17.58
CA VAL A 9 -9.53 -4.80 17.87
C VAL A 9 -10.72 -5.65 17.44
N ILE A 10 -10.46 -6.84 16.90
CA ILE A 10 -11.54 -7.79 16.61
C ILE A 10 -12.23 -8.22 17.90
N VAL A 11 -13.54 -8.47 17.84
CA VAL A 11 -14.34 -8.96 18.98
C VAL A 11 -13.75 -10.26 19.53
N GLY A 12 -13.18 -11.13 18.68
CA GLY A 12 -12.50 -12.34 19.15
C GLY A 12 -11.31 -12.11 20.09
N ALA A 13 -10.74 -10.91 20.15
CA ALA A 13 -9.51 -10.60 20.88
C ALA A 13 -9.62 -9.39 21.84
N TYR A 14 -10.81 -8.79 22.01
CA TYR A 14 -10.95 -7.57 22.84
C TYR A 14 -10.50 -7.82 24.29
N ALA A 15 -10.81 -8.99 24.84
CA ALA A 15 -10.57 -9.30 26.24
C ALA A 15 -9.07 -9.30 26.59
N ASP A 16 -8.27 -9.91 25.73
CA ASP A 16 -6.82 -9.91 25.84
C ASP A 16 -6.24 -8.53 25.59
N LYS A 17 -6.83 -7.75 24.67
CA LYS A 17 -6.38 -6.39 24.39
C LYS A 17 -6.61 -5.46 25.58
N VAL A 18 -7.77 -5.52 26.24
CA VAL A 18 -8.06 -4.79 27.48
C VAL A 18 -7.04 -5.15 28.55
N ARG A 19 -6.84 -6.44 28.81
CA ARG A 19 -5.89 -6.93 29.81
C ARG A 19 -4.48 -6.43 29.52
N ARG A 20 -3.94 -6.68 28.33
CA ARG A 20 -2.57 -6.28 27.95
C ARG A 20 -2.37 -4.78 28.04
N THR A 21 -3.36 -3.99 27.62
CA THR A 21 -3.29 -2.52 27.67
C THR A 21 -3.26 -2.03 29.11
N LEU A 22 -4.14 -2.54 29.97
CA LEU A 22 -4.16 -2.15 31.38
C LEU A 22 -2.85 -2.53 32.10
N PHE A 23 -2.35 -3.75 31.88
CA PHE A 23 -1.07 -4.19 32.45
C PHE A 23 0.11 -3.34 31.97
N ALA A 24 0.11 -2.93 30.71
CA ALA A 24 1.15 -2.05 30.18
C ALA A 24 1.10 -0.66 30.84
N GLN A 25 -0.10 -0.07 30.97
CA GLN A 25 -0.29 1.23 31.61
C GLN A 25 0.07 1.23 33.10
N LEU A 26 -0.16 0.11 33.79
CA LEU A 26 0.08 -0.02 35.23
C LEU A 26 1.42 -0.67 35.59
N LYS A 27 2.28 -0.94 34.61
CA LYS A 27 3.56 -1.65 34.79
C LYS A 27 4.42 -1.05 35.90
N ASP A 28 4.59 0.27 35.91
CA ASP A 28 5.46 0.92 36.89
C ASP A 28 4.82 1.04 38.28
N LYS A 29 3.48 1.15 38.34
CA LYS A 29 2.73 1.10 39.60
C LYS A 29 2.73 -0.29 40.25
N ILE A 30 2.77 -1.35 39.43
CA ILE A 30 2.99 -2.72 39.91
C ILE A 30 4.41 -2.86 40.49
N LYS A 31 5.43 -2.34 39.79
CA LYS A 31 6.82 -2.38 40.29
C LYS A 31 7.00 -1.61 41.60
N SER A 32 6.34 -0.45 41.75
CA SER A 32 6.39 0.36 42.97
C SER A 32 5.53 -0.22 44.11
N LYS A 33 4.82 -1.34 43.88
CA LYS A 33 3.88 -1.98 44.82
C LYS A 33 2.71 -1.07 45.22
N GLU A 34 2.38 -0.08 44.39
CA GLU A 34 1.17 0.74 44.56
C GLU A 34 -0.10 -0.07 44.26
N ILE A 35 0.01 -1.08 43.39
CA ILE A 35 -1.08 -1.99 43.04
C ILE A 35 -0.54 -3.42 42.81
N ASP A 36 -1.27 -4.44 43.28
CA ASP A 36 -0.92 -5.84 42.99
C ASP A 36 -1.39 -6.22 41.57
N SER A 37 -0.54 -6.94 40.85
CA SER A 37 -0.84 -7.61 39.58
C SER A 37 -2.18 -8.36 39.56
N LYS A 38 -2.60 -8.95 40.68
CA LYS A 38 -3.88 -9.65 40.86
C LYS A 38 -5.06 -8.68 40.80
N MET A 39 -4.93 -7.49 41.37
CA MET A 39 -5.99 -6.47 41.32
C MET A 39 -6.14 -5.92 39.90
N VAL A 40 -5.03 -5.75 39.17
CA VAL A 40 -5.05 -5.41 37.75
C VAL A 40 -5.74 -6.48 36.91
N ALA A 41 -5.43 -7.76 37.16
CA ALA A 41 -6.10 -8.88 36.47
C ALA A 41 -7.60 -8.94 36.77
N LYS A 42 -7.99 -8.72 38.03
CA LYS A 42 -9.39 -8.65 38.46
C LYS A 42 -10.13 -7.52 37.75
N ALA A 43 -9.58 -6.31 37.76
CA ALA A 43 -10.19 -5.15 37.12
C ALA A 43 -10.38 -5.31 35.61
N ALA A 44 -9.39 -5.88 34.91
CA ALA A 44 -9.52 -6.24 33.50
C ALA A 44 -10.60 -7.30 33.29
N GLY A 45 -10.67 -8.31 34.17
CA GLY A 45 -11.70 -9.34 34.13
C GLY A 45 -13.12 -8.78 34.33
N ASP A 46 -13.29 -7.85 35.26
CA ASP A 46 -14.60 -7.25 35.54
C ASP A 46 -15.07 -6.34 34.40
N LEU A 47 -14.18 -5.53 33.80
CA LEU A 47 -14.50 -4.79 32.58
C LEU A 47 -14.84 -5.75 31.42
N ASN A 48 -14.08 -6.83 31.24
CA ASN A 48 -14.35 -7.81 30.19
C ASN A 48 -15.70 -8.51 30.35
N LYS A 49 -16.18 -8.76 31.57
CA LYS A 49 -17.54 -9.30 31.79
C LYS A 49 -18.61 -8.33 31.31
N LEU A 50 -18.45 -7.03 31.60
CA LEU A 50 -19.36 -5.99 31.11
C LEU A 50 -19.32 -5.92 29.58
N LEU A 51 -18.13 -5.90 28.99
CA LEU A 51 -17.97 -5.88 27.53
C LEU A 51 -18.54 -7.14 26.86
N TYR A 52 -18.46 -8.31 27.50
CA TYR A 52 -19.09 -9.53 27.01
C TYR A 52 -20.62 -9.40 26.95
N GLU A 53 -21.24 -8.88 28.01
CA GLU A 53 -22.67 -8.60 28.02
C GLU A 53 -23.05 -7.64 26.87
N ILE A 54 -22.29 -6.57 26.67
CA ILE A 54 -22.56 -5.60 25.61
C ILE A 54 -22.36 -6.22 24.22
N PHE A 55 -21.18 -6.78 23.93
CA PHE A 55 -20.80 -7.21 22.58
C PHE A 55 -21.50 -8.49 22.15
N VAL A 56 -21.53 -9.50 23.02
CA VAL A 56 -22.03 -10.83 22.66
C VAL A 56 -23.52 -10.92 22.95
N ASN A 57 -23.95 -10.58 24.18
CA ASN A 57 -25.33 -10.84 24.58
C ASN A 57 -26.32 -9.79 24.07
N ARG A 58 -25.92 -8.51 23.99
CA ARG A 58 -26.82 -7.41 23.60
C ARG A 58 -26.71 -7.03 22.13
N LEU A 59 -25.50 -6.85 21.63
CA LEU A 59 -25.25 -6.42 20.25
C LEU A 59 -25.13 -7.59 19.26
N ASN A 60 -24.95 -8.80 19.78
CA ASN A 60 -24.81 -10.03 19.00
C ASN A 60 -23.74 -9.90 17.90
N LEU A 61 -22.56 -9.44 18.30
CA LEU A 61 -21.42 -9.23 17.41
C LEU A 61 -20.70 -10.56 17.13
N ASP A 62 -20.25 -10.70 15.89
CA ASP A 62 -19.45 -11.84 15.46
C ASP A 62 -17.98 -11.66 15.83
N LYS A 63 -17.25 -12.78 15.96
CA LYS A 63 -15.82 -12.75 16.33
C LYS A 63 -14.95 -11.91 15.39
N GLY A 64 -15.38 -11.77 14.13
CA GLY A 64 -14.68 -11.01 13.08
C GLY A 64 -15.08 -9.53 13.00
N ASP A 65 -16.11 -9.10 13.75
CA ASP A 65 -16.42 -7.68 13.88
C ASP A 65 -15.29 -6.96 14.62
N VAL A 66 -15.21 -5.65 14.42
CA VAL A 66 -14.19 -4.81 15.04
C VAL A 66 -14.86 -3.87 16.04
N VAL A 67 -14.21 -3.72 17.21
CA VAL A 67 -14.65 -2.82 18.26
C VAL A 67 -13.50 -1.93 18.71
N ARG A 68 -13.84 -0.79 19.31
CA ARG A 68 -12.92 0.05 20.05
C ARG A 68 -13.57 0.43 21.38
N VAL A 69 -12.82 0.26 22.46
CA VAL A 69 -13.25 0.57 23.83
C VAL A 69 -12.36 1.65 24.39
N VAL A 70 -12.97 2.70 24.89
CA VAL A 70 -12.31 3.77 25.62
C VAL A 70 -13.03 3.94 26.96
N VAL A 71 -12.26 3.95 28.07
CA VAL A 71 -12.82 4.15 29.40
C VAL A 71 -11.76 4.73 30.34
N ASP A 72 -12.17 5.69 31.16
CA ASP A 72 -11.32 6.31 32.16
C ASP A 72 -11.33 5.50 33.47
N TYR A 73 -10.22 5.56 34.20
CA TYR A 73 -10.09 4.94 35.52
C TYR A 73 -9.15 5.71 36.43
N ASP A 74 -9.28 5.43 37.72
CA ASP A 74 -8.36 5.86 38.77
C ASP A 74 -7.85 4.66 39.57
N ILE A 75 -6.79 4.89 40.34
CA ILE A 75 -6.34 3.94 41.37
C ILE A 75 -6.72 4.51 42.72
N LYS A 76 -7.47 3.74 43.51
CA LYS A 76 -7.88 4.06 44.87
C LYS A 76 -7.62 2.86 45.75
N ASP A 77 -6.91 3.04 46.85
CA ASP A 77 -6.63 1.99 47.84
C ASP A 77 -6.02 0.70 47.25
N GLY A 78 -5.20 0.82 46.20
CA GLY A 78 -4.59 -0.32 45.52
C GLY A 78 -5.52 -1.06 44.54
N ASP A 79 -6.67 -0.47 44.21
CA ASP A 79 -7.67 -1.00 43.28
C ASP A 79 -7.83 -0.09 42.05
N VAL A 80 -8.13 -0.69 40.89
CA VAL A 80 -8.54 0.05 39.69
C VAL A 80 -10.04 0.29 39.77
N VAL A 81 -10.43 1.57 39.78
CA VAL A 81 -11.84 1.99 39.79
C VAL A 81 -12.18 2.60 38.44
N TRP A 82 -13.04 1.90 37.69
CA TRP A 82 -13.54 2.36 36.39
C TRP A 82 -14.54 3.49 36.55
N ASN A 83 -14.40 4.55 35.74
CA ASN A 83 -15.44 5.54 35.54
C ASN A 83 -16.36 5.08 34.39
N LEU A 84 -17.40 4.30 34.72
CA LEU A 84 -18.28 3.72 33.69
C LEU A 84 -19.10 4.76 32.92
N ASP A 85 -19.29 5.96 33.46
CA ASP A 85 -19.95 7.06 32.75
C ASP A 85 -19.11 7.57 31.57
N SER A 86 -17.80 7.28 31.56
CA SER A 86 -16.88 7.60 30.46
C SER A 86 -16.71 6.46 29.45
N LEU A 87 -17.45 5.35 29.59
CA LEU A 87 -17.33 4.20 28.71
C LEU A 87 -17.85 4.54 27.31
N GLU A 88 -16.94 4.61 26.35
CA GLU A 88 -17.23 4.76 24.94
C GLU A 88 -16.91 3.46 24.20
N VAL A 89 -17.86 3.04 23.35
CA VAL A 89 -17.73 1.85 22.51
C VAL A 89 -18.07 2.23 21.08
N GLU A 90 -17.12 1.97 20.17
CA GLU A 90 -17.36 2.00 18.72
C GLU A 90 -17.44 0.57 18.19
N VAL A 91 -18.35 0.33 17.24
CA VAL A 91 -18.61 -0.99 16.66
C VAL A 91 -18.61 -0.90 15.14
N PHE A 92 -17.88 -1.81 14.50
CA PHE A 92 -17.76 -1.93 13.05
C PHE A 92 -18.11 -3.37 12.68
N LYS A 93 -19.26 -3.55 12.02
CA LYS A 93 -19.69 -4.85 11.54
C LYS A 93 -18.93 -5.23 10.28
N ARG A 94 -18.45 -6.47 10.23
CA ARG A 94 -17.84 -7.02 9.02
C ARG A 94 -18.93 -7.21 7.97
N ILE A 95 -18.68 -6.70 6.77
CA ILE A 95 -19.50 -7.00 5.60
C ILE A 95 -19.22 -8.48 5.23
N PRO A 96 -20.25 -9.29 4.94
CA PRO A 96 -20.07 -10.66 4.45
C PRO A 96 -19.16 -10.71 3.22
N GLU A 97 -18.32 -11.74 3.16
CA GLU A 97 -17.30 -11.85 2.10
C GLU A 97 -17.91 -11.99 0.71
N GLU A 98 -19.08 -12.61 0.63
CA GLU A 98 -19.84 -12.79 -0.59
C GLU A 98 -20.24 -11.47 -1.23
N GLU A 99 -20.50 -10.43 -0.43
CA GLU A 99 -20.95 -9.12 -0.92
C GLU A 99 -19.84 -8.37 -1.66
N TYR A 100 -18.60 -8.41 -1.15
CA TYR A 100 -17.50 -7.66 -1.74
C TYR A 100 -16.63 -8.49 -2.68
N THR A 101 -16.66 -9.83 -2.63
CA THR A 101 -15.82 -10.67 -3.50
C THR A 101 -16.08 -10.42 -4.99
N LYS A 102 -17.35 -10.30 -5.38
CA LYS A 102 -17.71 -10.01 -6.77
C LYS A 102 -17.24 -8.62 -7.19
N ILE A 103 -17.43 -7.62 -6.32
CA ILE A 103 -17.02 -6.24 -6.55
C ILE A 103 -15.50 -6.16 -6.73
N ILE A 104 -14.72 -6.86 -5.90
CA ILE A 104 -13.26 -6.92 -6.02
C ILE A 104 -12.88 -7.49 -7.38
N LYS A 105 -13.42 -8.65 -7.77
CA LYS A 105 -13.09 -9.30 -9.05
C LYS A 105 -13.41 -8.40 -10.25
N GLU A 106 -14.59 -7.76 -10.25
CA GLU A 106 -14.99 -6.84 -11.31
C GLU A 106 -14.11 -5.59 -11.36
N SER A 107 -13.69 -5.07 -10.20
CA SER A 107 -12.83 -3.89 -10.12
C SER A 107 -11.42 -4.18 -10.61
N VAL A 108 -10.86 -5.35 -10.26
CA VAL A 108 -9.54 -5.80 -10.75
C VAL A 108 -9.57 -5.92 -12.27
N LYS A 109 -10.55 -6.64 -12.82
CA LYS A 109 -10.70 -6.80 -14.27
C LYS A 109 -10.81 -5.47 -15.02
N ARG A 110 -11.53 -4.50 -14.45
CA ARG A 110 -11.65 -3.16 -15.05
C ARG A 110 -10.32 -2.41 -15.07
N ILE A 111 -9.50 -2.55 -14.04
CA ILE A 111 -8.17 -1.92 -13.99
C ILE A 111 -7.25 -2.58 -15.01
N GLU A 112 -7.23 -3.90 -15.08
CA GLU A 112 -6.46 -4.65 -16.10
C GLU A 112 -6.87 -4.22 -17.52
N GLU A 113 -8.18 -4.12 -17.80
CA GLU A 113 -8.68 -3.61 -19.10
C GLU A 113 -8.25 -2.16 -19.38
N LEU A 114 -8.13 -1.31 -18.36
CA LEU A 114 -7.67 0.08 -18.54
C LEU A 114 -6.16 0.14 -18.80
N GLU A 115 -5.38 -0.66 -18.08
CA GLU A 115 -3.93 -0.78 -18.26
C GLU A 115 -3.61 -1.35 -19.65
N GLU A 116 -4.29 -2.42 -20.07
CA GLU A 116 -4.17 -2.96 -21.43
C GLU A 116 -4.54 -1.91 -22.49
N VAL A 117 -5.58 -1.09 -22.27
CA VAL A 117 -5.95 -0.02 -23.21
C VAL A 117 -4.92 1.12 -23.24
N GLU A 118 -4.27 1.44 -22.12
CA GLU A 118 -3.18 2.42 -22.07
C GLU A 118 -1.91 1.89 -22.77
N GLU A 119 -1.55 0.62 -22.54
CA GLU A 119 -0.45 -0.08 -23.23
C GLU A 119 -0.72 -0.18 -24.74
N VAL A 120 -1.93 -0.55 -25.16
CA VAL A 120 -2.33 -0.59 -26.58
C VAL A 120 -2.32 0.80 -27.24
N ARG A 121 -2.36 1.89 -26.47
CA ARG A 121 -2.20 3.26 -26.99
C ARG A 121 -0.76 3.73 -27.05
N MET A 122 0.18 2.99 -26.46
CA MET A 122 1.59 3.28 -26.54
C MET A 122 2.10 3.03 -27.96
N ARG A 123 2.73 4.04 -28.56
CA ARG A 123 3.32 3.93 -29.90
C ARG A 123 4.79 4.29 -29.86
N ILE A 124 5.60 3.50 -30.56
CA ILE A 124 7.03 3.73 -30.74
C ILE A 124 7.24 4.15 -32.19
N GLU A 125 7.46 5.44 -32.41
CA GLU A 125 7.58 6.03 -33.74
C GLU A 125 9.05 6.35 -34.03
N ARG A 126 9.59 5.89 -35.16
CA ARG A 126 10.94 6.31 -35.60
C ARG A 126 10.91 7.79 -35.95
N VAL A 127 11.77 8.58 -35.32
CA VAL A 127 11.84 10.04 -35.55
C VAL A 127 13.08 10.47 -36.33
N GLY A 128 14.16 9.69 -36.29
CA GLY A 128 15.37 10.06 -37.01
C GLY A 128 16.48 9.02 -36.96
N GLU A 129 17.61 9.39 -37.54
CA GLU A 129 18.87 8.65 -37.51
C GLU A 129 20.00 9.66 -37.30
N THR A 130 20.91 9.36 -36.39
CA THR A 130 22.06 10.22 -36.10
C THR A 130 23.14 10.01 -37.16
N ASP A 131 24.10 10.95 -37.27
CA ASP A 131 25.26 10.83 -38.18
C ASP A 131 26.14 9.59 -37.91
N LEU A 132 25.99 8.97 -36.73
CA LEU A 132 26.71 7.76 -36.34
C LEU A 132 25.92 6.47 -36.62
N GLY A 133 24.73 6.57 -37.24
CA GLY A 133 23.88 5.42 -37.59
C GLY A 133 23.00 4.92 -36.44
N ASP A 134 22.94 5.64 -35.32
CA ASP A 134 21.97 5.36 -34.26
C ASP A 134 20.55 5.77 -34.70
N ILE A 135 19.55 4.93 -34.46
CA ILE A 135 18.15 5.21 -34.79
C ILE A 135 17.43 5.74 -33.54
N VAL A 136 16.76 6.88 -33.68
CA VAL A 136 16.02 7.50 -32.57
C VAL A 136 14.53 7.21 -32.73
N TYR A 137 13.91 6.77 -31.63
CA TYR A 137 12.48 6.51 -31.53
C TYR A 137 11.85 7.39 -30.46
N GLU A 138 10.63 7.82 -30.72
CA GLU A 138 9.78 8.53 -29.78
C GLU A 138 8.69 7.59 -29.26
N ILE A 139 8.45 7.67 -27.95
CA ILE A 139 7.42 6.90 -27.29
C ILE A 139 6.26 7.83 -26.94
N ARG A 140 5.05 7.48 -27.38
CA ARG A 140 3.83 8.28 -27.19
C ARG A 140 2.72 7.48 -26.53
N ILE A 141 1.89 8.13 -25.72
CA ILE A 141 0.57 7.64 -25.31
C ILE A 141 -0.46 8.65 -25.82
N GLY A 142 -1.30 8.22 -26.79
CA GLY A 142 -2.16 9.16 -27.52
C GLY A 142 -1.32 10.18 -28.29
N ASP A 143 -1.54 11.47 -28.05
CA ASP A 143 -0.78 12.57 -28.66
C ASP A 143 0.36 13.09 -27.77
N GLU A 144 0.51 12.55 -26.55
CA GLU A 144 1.53 12.99 -25.59
C GLU A 144 2.81 12.17 -25.77
N LYS A 145 3.94 12.86 -25.99
CA LYS A 145 5.28 12.28 -25.91
C LYS A 145 5.62 11.97 -24.45
N ILE A 146 5.99 10.73 -24.19
CA ILE A 146 6.32 10.26 -22.84
C ILE A 146 7.73 9.67 -22.71
N GLY A 147 8.46 9.51 -23.82
CA GLY A 147 9.80 8.93 -23.77
C GLY A 147 10.55 8.98 -25.09
N SER A 148 11.81 8.53 -25.06
CA SER A 148 12.62 8.35 -26.26
C SER A 148 13.60 7.19 -26.08
N LEU A 149 13.84 6.47 -27.17
CA LEU A 149 14.82 5.40 -27.27
C LEU A 149 15.86 5.75 -28.34
N VAL A 150 17.07 5.25 -28.12
CA VAL A 150 18.12 5.18 -29.13
C VAL A 150 18.48 3.72 -29.32
N LEU A 151 18.39 3.26 -30.56
CA LEU A 151 18.83 1.95 -31.01
C LEU A 151 20.15 2.11 -31.76
N THR A 152 21.20 1.46 -31.28
CA THR A 152 22.46 1.30 -32.00
C THR A 152 22.44 -0.06 -32.71
N PRO A 153 22.28 -0.11 -34.05
CA PRO A 153 22.25 -1.37 -34.79
C PRO A 153 23.61 -2.07 -34.76
N LEU A 154 23.60 -3.40 -34.67
CA LEU A 154 24.73 -4.30 -34.81
C LEU A 154 24.35 -5.41 -35.82
N ASP A 155 25.29 -6.29 -36.16
CA ASP A 155 25.04 -7.39 -37.10
C ASP A 155 24.01 -8.39 -36.52
N GLY A 156 22.74 -8.23 -36.89
CA GLY A 156 21.60 -9.08 -36.47
C GLY A 156 21.04 -8.77 -35.07
N GLU A 157 21.71 -7.92 -34.29
CA GLU A 157 21.31 -7.49 -32.94
C GLU A 157 21.29 -5.96 -32.84
N GLY A 158 20.72 -5.42 -31.76
CA GLY A 158 20.74 -3.99 -31.48
C GLY A 158 20.96 -3.70 -30.00
N ILE A 159 21.50 -2.52 -29.69
CA ILE A 159 21.57 -2.02 -28.31
C ILE A 159 20.59 -0.87 -28.16
N VAL A 160 19.61 -1.02 -27.27
CA VAL A 160 18.61 -0.03 -26.94
C VAL A 160 18.96 0.66 -25.61
N ARG A 161 18.88 1.98 -25.61
CA ARG A 161 18.98 2.85 -24.43
C ARG A 161 17.89 3.92 -24.50
N GLY A 162 17.41 4.40 -23.36
CA GLY A 162 16.34 5.40 -23.38
C GLY A 162 15.78 5.74 -22.01
N ALA A 163 14.71 6.54 -22.03
CA ALA A 163 13.99 6.89 -20.82
C ALA A 163 12.52 7.18 -21.11
N LEU A 164 11.69 7.00 -20.09
CA LEU A 164 10.27 7.33 -20.09
C LEU A 164 9.91 8.08 -18.80
N VAL A 165 8.93 8.99 -18.88
CA VAL A 165 8.36 9.68 -17.72
C VAL A 165 7.05 9.07 -17.23
N LYS A 166 6.30 8.39 -18.10
CA LYS A 166 5.01 7.76 -17.81
C LYS A 166 5.02 6.28 -18.25
N PRO A 167 4.30 5.37 -17.57
CA PRO A 167 3.49 5.60 -16.37
C PRO A 167 4.32 5.87 -15.10
N ASN A 168 5.58 5.43 -15.09
CA ASN A 168 6.57 5.76 -14.06
C ASN A 168 7.87 6.26 -14.70
N PRO A 169 8.64 7.14 -14.04
CA PRO A 169 9.93 7.56 -14.55
C PRO A 169 10.95 6.42 -14.51
N VAL A 170 11.41 5.98 -15.69
CA VAL A 170 12.35 4.87 -15.84
C VAL A 170 13.48 5.21 -16.81
N VAL A 171 14.65 4.64 -16.56
CA VAL A 171 15.81 4.68 -17.46
C VAL A 171 16.16 3.27 -17.92
N ILE A 172 16.26 3.12 -19.23
CA ILE A 172 16.72 1.92 -19.93
C ILE A 172 18.19 2.15 -20.25
N GLU A 173 19.09 1.47 -19.54
CA GLU A 173 20.53 1.75 -19.65
C GLU A 173 21.14 1.22 -20.95
N LYS A 174 21.32 -0.11 -21.07
CA LYS A 174 21.79 -0.79 -22.28
C LYS A 174 21.20 -2.18 -22.35
N VAL A 175 20.21 -2.35 -23.21
CA VAL A 175 19.54 -3.63 -23.42
C VAL A 175 19.88 -4.13 -24.82
N ARG A 176 20.34 -5.37 -24.91
CA ARG A 176 20.58 -6.02 -26.19
C ARG A 176 19.29 -6.68 -26.65
N ILE A 177 18.91 -6.45 -27.90
CA ILE A 177 17.72 -7.01 -28.53
C ILE A 177 18.04 -7.68 -29.85
N SER A 178 17.14 -8.54 -30.31
CA SER A 178 17.15 -9.04 -31.69
C SER A 178 16.69 -7.93 -32.65
N MET A 179 17.23 -7.91 -33.87
CA MET A 179 16.68 -7.07 -34.95
C MET A 179 15.48 -7.72 -35.66
N GLU A 180 15.22 -9.01 -35.39
CA GLU A 180 14.00 -9.69 -35.82
C GLU A 180 12.82 -9.20 -34.97
N ASN A 181 11.68 -8.87 -35.61
CA ASN A 181 10.50 -8.31 -34.94
C ASN A 181 10.80 -7.07 -34.08
N LEU A 182 11.60 -6.15 -34.61
CA LEU A 182 12.11 -4.97 -33.91
C LEU A 182 11.07 -4.18 -33.12
N GLU A 183 9.85 -4.01 -33.65
CA GLU A 183 8.78 -3.26 -32.98
C GLU A 183 8.32 -3.95 -31.67
N GLU A 184 8.14 -5.27 -31.69
CA GLU A 184 7.78 -6.07 -30.51
C GLU A 184 8.92 -6.07 -29.46
N GLU A 185 10.16 -6.20 -29.93
CA GLU A 185 11.33 -6.16 -29.04
C GLU A 185 11.51 -4.79 -28.38
N LEU A 186 11.28 -3.68 -29.09
CA LEU A 186 11.31 -2.34 -28.51
C LEU A 186 10.22 -2.13 -27.46
N LEU A 187 9.00 -2.63 -27.71
CA LEU A 187 7.91 -2.56 -26.74
C LEU A 187 8.27 -3.33 -25.45
N ARG A 188 8.80 -4.55 -25.60
CA ARG A 188 9.24 -5.36 -24.47
C ARG A 188 10.34 -4.70 -23.63
N VAL A 189 11.29 -4.01 -24.27
CA VAL A 189 12.36 -3.27 -23.56
C VAL A 189 11.78 -2.18 -22.68
N VAL A 190 10.77 -1.49 -23.20
CA VAL A 190 10.07 -0.41 -22.52
C VAL A 190 9.28 -0.91 -21.32
N GLU A 191 8.61 -2.06 -21.45
CA GLU A 191 7.81 -2.67 -20.38
C GLU A 191 8.67 -3.32 -19.29
N GLU A 192 9.71 -4.07 -19.66
CA GLU A 192 10.36 -5.01 -18.74
C GLU A 192 11.75 -4.58 -18.23
N LYS A 193 12.43 -3.61 -18.85
CA LYS A 193 13.90 -3.43 -18.69
C LYS A 193 14.33 -2.07 -18.14
N GLY A 194 13.41 -1.29 -17.58
CA GLY A 194 13.68 0.02 -16.99
C GLY A 194 14.06 -0.03 -15.50
N LYS A 195 14.99 0.84 -15.09
CA LYS A 195 15.25 1.15 -13.67
C LYS A 195 14.47 2.40 -13.27
N VAL A 196 13.67 2.31 -12.21
CA VAL A 196 12.92 3.46 -11.65
C VAL A 196 13.88 4.55 -11.17
N VAL A 197 13.62 5.80 -11.56
CA VAL A 197 14.41 6.99 -11.21
C VAL A 197 13.51 8.15 -10.81
N GLU A 198 14.10 9.28 -10.44
CA GLU A 198 13.38 10.55 -10.30
C GLU A 198 12.98 11.11 -11.68
N GLU A 199 11.83 11.77 -11.74
CA GLU A 199 11.25 12.30 -12.98
C GLU A 199 12.18 13.27 -13.72
N GLU A 200 12.85 14.17 -13.00
CA GLU A 200 13.81 15.13 -13.57
C GLU A 200 14.93 14.42 -14.33
N LYS A 201 15.44 13.31 -13.78
CA LYS A 201 16.50 12.53 -14.41
C LYS A 201 16.03 11.87 -15.70
N ALA A 202 14.81 11.33 -15.72
CA ALA A 202 14.23 10.75 -16.93
C ALA A 202 14.04 11.82 -18.02
N LYS A 203 13.52 13.01 -17.66
CA LYS A 203 13.36 14.14 -18.57
C LYS A 203 14.68 14.59 -19.21
N CYS A 204 15.74 14.75 -18.40
CA CYS A 204 17.06 15.13 -18.93
C CYS A 204 17.56 14.14 -19.99
N ILE A 205 17.40 12.83 -19.76
CA ILE A 205 17.84 11.80 -20.73
C ILE A 205 17.00 11.86 -22.01
N ILE A 206 15.69 12.08 -21.90
CA ILE A 206 14.81 12.24 -23.08
C ILE A 206 15.26 13.43 -23.92
N GLU A 207 15.46 14.60 -23.31
CA GLU A 207 15.91 15.82 -24.01
C GLU A 207 17.30 15.65 -24.65
N ASP A 208 18.21 14.90 -24.00
CA ASP A 208 19.54 14.63 -24.56
C ASP A 208 19.46 13.72 -25.79
N ILE A 209 18.61 12.70 -25.76
CA ILE A 209 18.37 11.80 -26.89
C ILE A 209 17.76 12.56 -28.07
N GLU A 210 16.81 13.46 -27.82
CA GLU A 210 16.17 14.26 -28.86
C GLU A 210 17.18 15.11 -29.63
N LYS A 211 18.12 15.75 -28.91
CA LYS A 211 19.18 16.56 -29.52
C LYS A 211 20.12 15.75 -30.42
N MET A 212 20.14 14.42 -30.30
CA MET A 212 20.94 13.56 -31.17
C MET A 212 20.27 13.27 -32.52
N GLY A 213 18.93 13.27 -32.58
CA GLY A 213 18.16 12.87 -33.76
C GLY A 213 17.63 14.00 -34.64
N GLY A 214 17.93 15.26 -34.30
CA GLY A 214 17.51 16.47 -35.02
C GLY A 214 18.66 17.22 -35.68
#